data_AF-A0A923PRH5-F1
#
_entry.id   AF-A0A923PRH5-F1
#
_cell.length_a   1.000
_cell.length_b   1.000
_cell.length_c   1.000
_cell.angle_alpha   90.00
_cell.angle_beta   90.00
_cell.angle_gamma   90.00
#
_symmetry.space_group_name_H-M   'P 1'
#
loop_
_entity.id
_entity.type
_entity.pdbx_description
1 polymer ?
#
loop_
_entity_poly.entity_id
_entity_poly.type
_entity_poly.pdbx_seq_one_letter_code
_entity_poly.pdbx_strand_id
1 'polypeptide(L)' 'AIFDYIESFYNRTRLHSALGYQSPLDYESNLN' A
#
# COMPACT_ATOMS: atom_id res chain seq x y z
N ALA A 1 3.13 14.87 11.84
CA ALA A 1 1.67 14.94 11.58
C ALA A 1 1.29 14.49 10.17
N ILE A 2 1.74 15.15 9.07
CA ILE A 2 1.44 14.68 7.70
C ILE A 2 2.40 13.58 7.21
N PHE A 3 3.70 13.71 7.49
CA PHE A 3 4.71 12.72 7.11
C PHE A 3 4.42 11.34 7.72
N ASP A 4 4.13 11.31 9.01
CA ASP A 4 3.79 10.07 9.73
C ASP A 4 2.55 9.39 9.15
N TYR A 5 1.54 10.17 8.76
CA TYR A 5 0.34 9.64 8.10
C TYR A 5 0.66 9.06 6.72
N ILE A 6 1.53 9.71 5.94
CA ILE A 6 1.92 9.23 4.62
C ILE A 6 2.66 7.89 4.73
N GLU A 7 3.68 7.82 5.58
CA GLU A 7 4.52 6.62 5.73
C GLU A 7 3.81 5.50 6.49
N SER A 8 3.11 5.83 7.57
CA SER A 8 2.51 4.84 8.47
C SER A 8 1.07 4.48 8.13
N PHE A 9 0.45 5.08 7.11
CA PHE A 9 -0.91 4.69 6.74
C PHE A 9 -1.14 4.76 5.25
N TYR A 10 -0.94 5.92 4.63
CA TYR A 10 -1.33 6.09 3.23
C TYR A 10 -0.54 5.17 2.27
N ASN A 11 0.79 5.16 2.35
CA ASN A 11 1.63 4.37 1.43
C ASN A 11 1.37 2.86 1.55
N ARG A 12 1.01 2.36 2.73
CA ARG A 12 0.73 0.93 2.96
C ARG A 12 -0.66 0.49 2.48
N THR A 13 -1.65 1.39 2.46
CA THR A 13 -3.05 1.03 2.10
C THR A 13 -3.47 1.53 0.73
N ARG A 14 -2.68 2.40 0.08
CA ARG A 14 -3.02 2.97 -1.22
C ARG A 14 -3.11 1.86 -2.27
N LEU A 15 -4.13 1.93 -3.13
CA LEU A 15 -4.25 1.03 -4.28
C LEU A 15 -3.38 1.51 -5.44
N HIS A 16 -2.67 0.58 -6.07
CA HIS A 16 -1.82 0.86 -7.21
C HIS A 16 -2.36 0.12 -8.44
N SER A 17 -2.66 0.85 -9.52
CA SER A 17 -3.11 0.26 -10.79
C SER A 17 -2.07 -0.69 -11.38
N ALA A 18 -0.79 -0.40 -11.19
CA ALA A 18 0.32 -1.29 -11.58
C ALA A 18 0.32 -2.63 -10.81
N LEU A 19 -0.28 -2.67 -9.62
CA LEU A 19 -0.45 -3.88 -8.80
C LEU A 19 -1.86 -4.48 -8.98
N GLY A 20 -2.58 -4.16 -10.07
CA GLY A 20 -3.92 -4.66 -10.29
C GLY A 20 -4.96 -4.13 -9.30
N TYR A 21 -4.78 -2.88 -8.84
CA TYR A 21 -5.62 -2.26 -7.80
C TYR A 21 -5.54 -2.96 -6.43
N GLN A 22 -4.35 -3.46 -6.10
CA GLN A 22 -4.01 -3.96 -4.76
C GLN A 22 -3.14 -2.95 -4.02
N SER A 23 -3.17 -3.01 -2.69
CA SER A 23 -2.19 -2.32 -1.85
C SER A 23 -0.84 -3.06 -1.89
N PRO A 24 0.28 -2.40 -1.55
CA PRO A 24 1.57 -3.08 -1.48
C PRO A 24 1.56 -4.28 -0.54
N LEU A 25 0.89 -4.17 0.61
CA LEU A 25 0.75 -5.26 1.58
C LEU A 25 -0.07 -6.42 1.03
N ASP A 26 -1.20 -6.14 0.37
CA ASP A 26 -2.02 -7.19 -0.24
C ASP A 26 -1.28 -7.89 -1.38
N TYR A 27 -0.55 -7.12 -2.19
CA TYR A 27 0.26 -7.65 -3.28
C TYR A 27 1.35 -8.60 -2.76
N GLU A 28 2.10 -8.19 -1.74
CA GLU A 28 3.11 -9.04 -1.09
C GLU A 28 2.50 -10.29 -0.44
N SER A 29 1.31 -10.18 0.16
CA SER A 29 0.61 -11.33 0.77
C SER A 29 0.18 -12.38 -0.26
N ASN A 30 -0.14 -11.98 -1.49
CA ASN A 30 -0.55 -12.89 -2.56
C ASN A 30 0.64 -13.54 -3.29
N LEU A 31 1.87 -13.12 -3.00
CA LEU A 31 3.10 -13.64 -3.59
C LEU A 31 3.64 -14.90 -2.86
N ASN A 32 3.01 -15.29 -1.76
CA ASN A 32 3.28 -16.53 -1.01
C ASN A 32 2.39 -17.68 -1.49
#